data_AF-A0A4Q8LIB1-F1
#
_entry.id   AF-A0A4Q8LIB1-F1
#
_cell.length_a   1.000
_cell.length_b   1.000
_cell.length_c   1.000
_cell.angle_alpha   90.00
_cell.angle_beta   90.00
_cell.angle_gamma   90.00
#
_symmetry.space_group_name_H-M   'P 1'
#
loop_
_entity.id
_entity.type
_entity.pdbx_description
1 polymer ?
#
loop_
_entity_poly.entity_id
_entity_poly.type
_entity_poly.pdbx_seq_one_letter_code
_entity_poly.pdbx_strand_id
1 'polypeptide(L)'
;MSRFLRPSLLAAAAALVLTACGNGGQPSARAERMKPATSVTTMEVILRQSPGAPVGIGPGGTLKIDDVVLPQSAEKTAELQHYFGQLQMRRQQVLDQLQASGGKPVTIAPDAQLRTLQQQLLTDFPELRAYSASMETIRLEAR
;
A
#
# COMPACT_ATOMS: atom_id res chain seq x y z
N MET A 1 -51.87 35.33 -34.75
CA MET A 1 -52.01 34.74 -33.41
C MET A 1 -52.01 33.22 -33.54
N SER A 2 -51.12 32.54 -32.80
CA SER A 2 -51.24 31.14 -32.34
C SER A 2 -51.06 30.05 -33.43
N ARG A 3 -50.18 29.03 -33.35
CA ARG A 3 -49.45 28.40 -32.23
C ARG A 3 -48.16 27.74 -32.75
N PHE A 4 -47.08 27.90 -31.99
CA PHE A 4 -45.81 27.18 -32.15
C PHE A 4 -46.00 25.67 -31.93
N LEU A 5 -45.62 24.88 -32.93
CA LEU A 5 -45.53 23.43 -32.84
C LEU A 5 -44.25 23.08 -32.06
N ARG A 6 -44.42 22.43 -30.90
CA ARG A 6 -43.38 22.11 -29.90
C ARG A 6 -42.31 21.14 -30.47
N PRO A 7 -41.02 21.52 -30.53
CA PRO A 7 -39.93 20.57 -30.78
C PRO A 7 -39.36 20.09 -29.42
N SER A 8 -40.14 19.38 -28.62
CA SER A 8 -39.67 18.90 -27.29
C SER A 8 -39.63 17.38 -27.13
N LEU A 9 -39.91 16.61 -28.18
CA LEU A 9 -39.94 15.15 -28.11
C LEU A 9 -38.66 14.45 -28.58
N LEU A 10 -37.68 15.18 -29.11
CA LEU A 10 -36.42 14.62 -29.62
C LEU A 10 -35.24 14.71 -28.63
N ALA A 11 -35.39 15.39 -27.49
CA ALA A 11 -34.34 15.51 -26.47
C ALA A 11 -34.34 14.35 -25.46
N ALA A 12 -35.38 13.51 -25.42
CA ALA A 12 -35.50 12.43 -24.43
C ALA A 12 -34.79 11.13 -24.82
N ALA A 13 -34.35 10.97 -26.08
CA ALA A 13 -33.72 9.74 -26.56
C ALA A 13 -32.18 9.73 -26.45
N ALA A 14 -31.54 10.84 -26.08
CA ALA A 14 -30.08 10.96 -26.05
C ALA A 14 -29.43 10.70 -24.67
N ALA A 15 -30.23 10.48 -23.61
CA ALA A 15 -29.71 10.35 -22.24
C ALA A 15 -29.29 8.92 -21.83
N LEU A 16 -29.45 7.92 -22.70
CA LEU A 16 -29.23 6.50 -22.36
C LEU A 16 -27.91 5.88 -22.85
N VAL A 17 -26.95 6.68 -23.36
CA VAL A 17 -25.71 6.12 -23.98
C VAL A 17 -24.44 6.33 -23.12
N LEU A 18 -24.55 6.76 -21.86
CA LEU A 18 -23.37 7.08 -21.01
C LEU A 18 -22.97 6.04 -19.95
N THR A 19 -23.55 4.83 -19.93
CA THR A 19 -23.30 3.84 -18.86
C THR A 19 -22.57 2.56 -19.29
N ALA A 20 -21.69 2.63 -20.30
CA ALA A 20 -20.93 1.45 -20.75
C ALA A 20 -19.43 1.68 -20.92
N CYS A 21 -18.77 2.32 -19.95
CA CYS A 21 -17.32 2.20 -19.71
C CYS A 21 -17.02 2.15 -18.20
N GLY A 22 -17.91 1.55 -17.42
CA GLY A 22 -17.73 1.36 -15.97
C GLY A 22 -17.30 -0.06 -15.69
N ASN A 23 -16.02 -0.39 -15.92
CA ASN A 23 -15.47 -1.65 -15.45
C ASN A 23 -15.59 -1.66 -13.92
N GLY A 24 -16.47 -2.52 -13.39
CA GLY A 24 -16.96 -2.56 -12.01
C GLY A 24 -15.89 -2.81 -10.95
N GLY A 25 -15.03 -1.83 -10.71
CA GLY A 25 -14.15 -1.79 -9.54
C GLY A 25 -15.00 -1.48 -8.32
N GLN A 26 -15.28 -2.50 -7.50
CA GLN A 26 -15.99 -2.36 -6.24
C GLN A 26 -15.41 -1.19 -5.41
N PRO A 27 -16.22 -0.21 -4.95
CA PRO A 27 -15.74 0.92 -4.16
C PRO A 27 -15.03 0.47 -2.86
N SER A 28 -15.39 -0.70 -2.33
CA SER A 28 -14.73 -1.33 -1.18
C SER A 28 -13.27 -1.69 -1.45
N ALA A 29 -12.95 -2.26 -2.62
CA ALA A 29 -11.58 -2.63 -2.98
C ALA A 29 -10.66 -1.40 -3.11
N ARG A 30 -11.23 -0.26 -3.52
CA ARG A 30 -10.51 1.03 -3.53
C ARG A 30 -10.28 1.56 -2.12
N ALA A 31 -11.30 1.50 -1.26
CA ALA A 31 -11.20 1.96 0.12
C ALA A 31 -10.19 1.16 0.96
N GLU A 32 -10.08 -0.16 0.75
CA GLU A 32 -9.12 -1.01 1.47
C GLU A 32 -7.66 -0.79 1.07
N ARG A 33 -7.41 -0.36 -0.17
CA ARG A 33 -6.08 0.02 -0.68
C ARG A 33 -5.60 1.38 -0.17
N MET A 34 -6.50 2.22 0.30
CA MET A 34 -6.19 3.55 0.82
C MET A 34 -5.78 3.55 2.30
N LYS A 35 -5.97 2.42 3.00
CA LYS A 35 -5.60 2.32 4.41
C LYS A 35 -4.08 2.24 4.56
N PRO A 36 -3.49 3.02 5.50
CA PRO A 36 -2.10 2.87 5.88
C PRO A 36 -1.74 1.43 6.20
N ALA A 37 -0.72 0.90 5.54
CA ALA A 37 -0.22 -0.44 5.83
C ALA A 37 1.19 -0.65 5.28
N THR A 38 1.93 -1.52 5.95
CA THR A 38 3.20 -2.08 5.49
C THR A 38 2.92 -3.44 4.85
N SER A 39 3.28 -3.65 3.60
CA SER A 39 3.21 -4.96 2.93
C SER A 39 4.59 -5.59 2.88
N VAL A 40 4.71 -6.84 3.29
CA VAL A 40 5.97 -7.58 3.35
C VAL A 40 5.89 -8.71 2.34
N THR A 41 6.57 -8.53 1.22
CA THR A 41 6.71 -9.53 0.16
C THR A 41 8.05 -10.25 0.30
N THR A 42 8.37 -11.15 -0.63
CA THR A 42 9.66 -11.85 -0.68
C THR A 42 10.82 -10.90 -0.92
N MET A 43 10.61 -9.88 -1.75
CA MET A 43 11.69 -9.03 -2.27
C MET A 43 11.59 -7.57 -1.82
N GLU A 44 10.52 -7.20 -1.13
CA GLU A 44 10.29 -5.81 -0.77
C GLU A 44 9.39 -5.67 0.45
N VAL A 45 9.70 -4.67 1.27
CA VAL A 45 8.80 -4.12 2.29
C VAL A 45 8.27 -2.79 1.77
N ILE A 46 6.95 -2.68 1.58
CA ILE A 46 6.31 -1.50 0.99
C ILE A 46 5.44 -0.81 2.05
N LEU A 47 5.76 0.42 2.41
CA LEU A 47 4.95 1.28 3.26
C LEU A 47 4.03 2.12 2.38
N ARG A 48 2.72 2.05 2.61
CA ARG A 48 1.72 2.82 1.85
C ARG A 48 0.94 3.73 2.77
N GLN A 49 1.03 5.04 2.53
CA GLN A 49 0.28 6.07 3.23
C GLN A 49 -0.48 6.92 2.20
N SER A 50 -1.75 7.22 2.44
CA SER A 50 -2.50 8.22 1.64
C SER A 50 -2.59 9.55 2.39
N PRO A 51 -2.42 10.72 1.73
CA PRO A 51 -1.93 10.93 0.37
C PRO A 51 -0.39 10.99 0.36
N GLY A 52 0.28 9.92 -0.08
CA GLY A 52 1.74 9.83 -0.14
C GLY A 52 2.18 8.80 -1.19
N ALA A 53 3.39 8.96 -1.70
CA ALA A 53 4.00 7.96 -2.57
C ALA A 53 4.31 6.68 -1.75
N PRO A 54 4.25 5.48 -2.34
CA PRO A 54 4.70 4.28 -1.62
C PRO A 54 6.21 4.37 -1.35
N VAL A 55 6.64 3.79 -0.24
CA VAL A 55 8.06 3.65 0.10
C VAL A 55 8.44 2.19 0.08
N GLY A 56 9.46 1.83 -0.67
CA GLY A 56 9.99 0.47 -0.78
C GLY A 56 11.31 0.32 -0.02
N ILE A 57 11.46 -0.78 0.71
CA ILE A 57 12.72 -1.21 1.32
C ILE A 57 13.09 -2.58 0.75
N GLY A 58 14.25 -2.65 0.09
CA GLY A 58 14.77 -3.88 -0.51
C GLY A 58 15.64 -4.72 0.42
N PRO A 59 15.98 -5.97 0.03
CA PRO A 59 16.76 -6.91 0.85
C PRO A 59 18.19 -6.45 1.12
N GLY A 60 18.75 -5.61 0.25
CA GLY A 60 20.07 -4.99 0.43
C GLY A 60 20.04 -3.70 1.23
N GLY A 61 18.92 -3.34 1.88
CA GLY A 61 18.77 -2.08 2.60
C GLY A 61 18.58 -0.86 1.70
N THR A 62 18.17 -1.07 0.43
CA THR A 62 17.86 0.03 -0.48
C THR A 62 16.53 0.67 -0.10
N LEU A 63 16.49 2.01 -0.04
CA LEU A 63 15.26 2.77 0.16
C LEU A 63 14.81 3.40 -1.16
N LYS A 64 13.53 3.23 -1.48
CA LYS A 64 12.88 3.84 -2.64
C LYS A 64 11.67 4.64 -2.21
N ILE A 65 11.47 5.79 -2.81
CA ILE A 65 10.19 6.51 -2.73
C ILE A 65 9.64 6.54 -4.15
N ASP A 66 8.45 5.97 -4.33
CA ASP A 66 7.91 5.64 -5.65
C ASP A 66 8.89 4.72 -6.39
N ASP A 67 9.55 5.20 -7.44
CA ASP A 67 10.57 4.46 -8.21
C ASP A 67 12.00 5.04 -8.07
N VAL A 68 12.20 6.01 -7.17
CA VAL A 68 13.49 6.69 -6.99
C VAL A 68 14.25 6.11 -5.81
N VAL A 69 15.43 5.54 -6.08
CA VAL A 69 16.36 5.08 -5.05
C VAL A 69 17.00 6.28 -4.36
N LEU A 70 16.90 6.34 -3.03
CA LEU A 70 17.56 7.35 -2.23
C LEU A 70 18.98 6.90 -1.87
N PRO A 71 20.01 7.74 -2.09
CA PRO A 71 21.37 7.41 -1.67
C PRO A 71 21.46 7.38 -0.14
N GLN A 72 22.13 6.37 0.39
CA GLN A 72 22.29 6.18 1.83
C GLN A 72 23.73 5.89 2.21
N SER A 73 24.07 6.18 3.47
CA SER A 73 25.32 5.69 4.07
C SER A 73 25.26 4.18 4.30
N ALA A 74 26.43 3.56 4.49
CA ALA A 74 26.52 2.13 4.79
C ALA A 74 25.78 1.75 6.09
N GLU A 75 25.85 2.62 7.10
CA GLU A 75 25.16 2.43 8.39
C GLU A 75 23.65 2.41 8.22
N LYS A 76 23.09 3.40 7.50
CA LYS A 76 21.66 3.46 7.19
C LYS A 76 21.18 2.28 6.35
N THR A 77 22.01 1.86 5.39
CA THR A 77 21.75 0.65 4.59
C THR A 77 21.65 -0.59 5.48
N ALA A 78 22.56 -0.75 6.43
CA ALA A 78 22.56 -1.87 7.37
C ALA A 78 21.32 -1.85 8.29
N GLU A 79 20.87 -0.69 8.72
CA GLU A 79 19.65 -0.55 9.53
C GLU A 79 18.40 -0.99 8.77
N LEU A 80 18.24 -0.52 7.53
CA LEU A 80 17.13 -0.94 6.67
C LEU A 80 17.18 -2.43 6.36
N GLN A 81 18.38 -2.97 6.12
CA GLN A 81 18.58 -4.41 5.92
C GLN A 81 18.19 -5.20 7.17
N HIS A 82 18.53 -4.73 8.36
CA HIS A 82 18.14 -5.34 9.62
C HIS A 82 16.61 -5.36 9.78
N TYR A 83 15.96 -4.22 9.56
CA TYR A 83 14.50 -4.13 9.62
C TYR A 83 13.81 -5.06 8.61
N PHE A 84 14.30 -5.08 7.37
CA PHE A 84 13.84 -6.01 6.35
C PHE A 84 13.94 -7.46 6.84
N GLY A 85 15.10 -7.86 7.33
CA GLY A 85 15.33 -9.23 7.84
C GLY A 85 14.36 -9.62 8.96
N GLN A 86 14.08 -8.72 9.90
CA GLN A 86 13.12 -8.96 10.98
C GLN A 86 11.71 -9.20 10.45
N LEU A 87 11.26 -8.39 9.49
CA LEU A 87 9.95 -8.58 8.86
C LEU A 87 9.90 -9.88 8.04
N GLN A 88 10.99 -10.26 7.37
CA GLN A 88 11.05 -11.55 6.67
C GLN A 88 10.96 -12.74 7.61
N MET A 89 11.58 -12.67 8.80
CA MET A 89 11.42 -13.72 9.81
C MET A 89 9.96 -13.86 10.25
N ARG A 90 9.23 -12.75 10.44
CA ARG A 90 7.78 -12.79 10.74
C ARG A 90 6.98 -13.41 9.61
N ARG A 91 7.28 -13.06 8.36
CA ARG A 91 6.64 -13.66 7.19
C ARG A 91 6.87 -15.17 7.13
N GLN A 92 8.09 -15.61 7.41
CA GLN A 92 8.44 -17.03 7.42
C GLN A 92 7.69 -17.81 8.52
N GLN A 93 7.45 -17.20 9.68
CA GLN A 93 6.68 -17.82 10.78
C GLN A 93 5.22 -18.10 10.42
N VAL A 94 4.66 -17.35 9.46
CA VAL A 94 3.25 -17.49 9.05
C VAL A 94 3.10 -18.15 7.68
N LEU A 95 4.18 -18.71 7.10
CA LEU A 95 4.18 -19.25 5.74
C LEU A 95 3.14 -20.37 5.57
N ASP A 96 3.03 -21.27 6.53
CA ASP A 96 2.06 -22.36 6.49
C ASP A 96 0.61 -21.84 6.52
N GLN A 97 0.37 -20.78 7.32
CA GLN A 97 -0.93 -20.11 7.37
C GLN A 97 -1.25 -19.41 6.04
N LEU A 98 -0.26 -18.77 5.43
CA LEU A 98 -0.38 -18.14 4.11
C LEU A 98 -0.72 -19.16 3.03
N GLN A 99 -0.12 -20.35 3.08
CA GLN A 99 -0.42 -21.44 2.15
C GLN A 99 -1.84 -21.98 2.38
N ALA A 100 -2.21 -22.23 3.64
CA ALA A 100 -3.54 -22.73 4.00
C ALA A 100 -4.66 -21.74 3.67
N SER A 101 -4.39 -20.42 3.69
CA SER A 101 -5.36 -19.37 3.36
C SER A 101 -5.57 -19.15 1.86
N GLY A 102 -4.89 -19.93 1.01
CA GLY A 102 -4.89 -19.74 -0.45
C GLY A 102 -4.11 -18.48 -0.87
N GLY A 103 -3.10 -18.08 -0.09
CA GLY A 103 -2.25 -16.93 -0.37
C GLY A 103 -2.80 -15.59 0.11
N LYS A 104 -3.86 -15.58 0.92
CA LYS A 104 -4.39 -14.34 1.51
C LYS A 104 -3.40 -13.82 2.58
N PRO A 105 -3.02 -12.53 2.54
CA PRO A 105 -2.07 -11.98 3.50
C PRO A 105 -2.53 -12.12 4.94
N VAL A 106 -1.57 -12.37 5.82
CA VAL A 106 -1.77 -12.41 7.27
C VAL A 106 -1.46 -11.02 7.82
N THR A 107 -2.43 -10.39 8.47
CA THR A 107 -2.24 -9.06 9.08
C THR A 107 -1.83 -9.22 10.55
N ILE A 108 -0.76 -8.54 10.94
CA ILE A 108 -0.25 -8.49 12.30
C ILE A 108 -0.03 -7.05 12.75
N ALA A 109 0.01 -6.84 14.06
CA ALA A 109 0.53 -5.62 14.67
C ALA A 109 2.02 -5.81 15.02
N PRO A 110 2.83 -4.74 15.06
CA PRO A 110 4.22 -4.83 15.48
C PRO A 110 4.31 -5.19 16.97
N ASP A 111 5.19 -6.15 17.27
CA ASP A 111 5.55 -6.50 18.64
C ASP A 111 6.59 -5.54 19.22
N ALA A 112 7.01 -5.75 20.48
CA ALA A 112 7.93 -4.84 21.17
C ALA A 112 9.24 -4.64 20.41
N GLN A 113 9.81 -5.71 19.84
CA GLN A 113 11.07 -5.63 19.10
C GLN A 113 10.91 -4.83 17.79
N LEU A 114 9.85 -5.11 17.02
CA LEU A 114 9.58 -4.35 15.80
C LEU A 114 9.29 -2.88 16.09
N ARG A 115 8.56 -2.56 17.16
CA ARG A 115 8.30 -1.17 17.54
C ARG A 115 9.57 -0.39 17.84
N THR A 116 10.53 -1.00 18.54
CA THR A 116 11.83 -0.36 18.80
C THR A 116 12.56 -0.04 17.50
N LEU A 117 12.59 -0.99 16.55
CA LEU A 117 13.20 -0.76 15.24
C LEU A 117 12.48 0.30 14.42
N GLN A 118 11.14 0.30 14.45
CA GLN A 118 10.34 1.32 13.77
C GLN A 118 10.61 2.72 14.36
N GLN A 119 10.75 2.84 15.68
CA GLN A 119 11.09 4.11 16.33
C GLN A 119 12.49 4.60 15.95
N GLN A 120 13.47 3.68 15.88
CA GLN A 120 14.81 3.98 15.40
C GLN A 120 14.76 4.51 13.95
N LEU A 121 14.08 3.77 13.06
CA LEU A 121 13.90 4.18 11.67
C LEU A 121 13.25 5.55 11.50
N LEU A 122 12.21 5.86 12.29
CA LEU A 122 11.52 7.16 12.22
C LEU A 122 12.41 8.31 12.73
N THR A 123 13.39 8.01 13.58
CA THR A 123 14.39 8.96 14.06
C THR A 123 15.42 9.22 12.98
N ASP A 124 15.99 8.15 12.43
CA ASP A 124 17.16 8.19 11.55
C ASP A 124 16.80 8.49 10.08
N PHE A 125 15.58 8.17 9.66
CA PHE A 125 15.04 8.43 8.32
C PHE A 125 13.86 9.42 8.38
N PRO A 126 14.11 10.75 8.29
CA PRO A 126 13.05 11.74 8.34
C PRO A 126 11.98 11.55 7.25
N GLU A 127 12.35 11.01 6.09
CA GLU A 127 11.46 10.66 4.99
C GLU A 127 10.42 9.58 5.36
N LEU A 128 10.70 8.75 6.37
CA LEU A 128 9.78 7.70 6.84
C LEU A 128 8.72 8.21 7.83
N ARG A 129 8.87 9.41 8.40
CA ARG A 129 7.99 9.91 9.47
C ARG A 129 6.52 10.00 9.06
N ALA A 130 6.26 10.33 7.79
CA ALA A 130 4.91 10.37 7.22
C ALA A 130 4.23 8.99 7.19
N TYR A 131 4.98 7.90 7.32
CA TYR A 131 4.51 6.52 7.19
C TYR A 131 4.38 5.81 8.55
N SER A 132 4.51 6.51 9.67
CA SER A 132 4.36 5.93 11.01
C SER A 132 3.04 5.16 11.17
N ALA A 133 1.92 5.71 10.68
CA ALA A 133 0.63 5.02 10.69
C ALA A 133 0.63 3.74 9.84
N SER A 134 1.44 3.67 8.78
CA SER A 134 1.57 2.45 7.95
C SER A 134 2.33 1.34 8.67
N MET A 135 3.19 1.69 9.63
CA MET A 135 4.00 0.73 10.40
C MET A 135 3.20 -0.02 11.47
N GLU A 136 2.01 0.48 11.86
CA GLU A 136 1.12 -0.15 12.84
C GLU A 136 0.36 -1.36 12.30
N THR A 137 0.20 -1.46 10.97
CA THR A 137 -0.50 -2.55 10.30
C THR A 137 0.44 -3.22 9.31
N ILE A 138 0.91 -4.42 9.64
CA ILE A 138 1.84 -5.18 8.80
C ILE A 138 1.09 -6.33 8.14
N ARG A 139 1.06 -6.34 6.81
CA ARG A 139 0.51 -7.41 5.97
C ARG A 139 1.67 -8.28 5.48
N LEU A 140 1.69 -9.51 5.96
CA LEU A 140 2.65 -10.53 5.54
C LEU A 140 2.08 -11.22 4.30
N GLU A 141 2.73 -11.05 3.16
CA GLU A 141 2.27 -11.54 1.87
C GLU A 141 2.88 -12.92 1.56
N ALA A 142 2.16 -13.73 0.80
CA ALA A 142 2.65 -15.03 0.33
C ALA A 142 3.80 -14.88 -0.68
N ARG A 143 3.83 -13.79 -1.45
CA ARG A 143 4.80 -13.54 -2.53
C ARG A 143 5.40 -12.15 -2.39
#